data_AF-K0WYJ7-F1
#
_entry.id   AF-K0WYJ7-F1
#
_cell.length_a   1.000
_cell.length_b   1.000
_cell.length_c   1.000
_cell.angle_alpha   90.00
_cell.angle_beta   90.00
_cell.angle_gamma   90.00
#
_symmetry.space_group_name_H-M   'P 1'
#
loop_
_entity.id
_entity.type
_entity.pdbx_description
1 polymer ?
#
loop_
_entity_poly.entity_id
_entity_poly.type
_entity_poly.pdbx_seq_one_letter_code
_entity_poly.pdbx_strand_id
1 'polypeptide(L)' 'MRIQIDRQKRIILLKWLKNGVINTRDLEELNSQEDNLFLELIKSLPDNEDTEPETGKNGKIGV' A
#
# COMPACT_ATOMS: atom_id res chain seq x y z
N MET A 1 -14.41 -12.06 -3.13
CA MET A 1 -15.35 -11.09 -2.53
C MET A 1 -15.38 -9.82 -3.36
N ARG A 2 -16.53 -9.16 -3.55
CA ARG A 2 -16.61 -7.82 -4.15
C ARG A 2 -16.96 -6.82 -3.04
N ILE A 3 -16.08 -5.84 -2.79
CA ILE A 3 -16.32 -4.77 -1.82
C ILE A 3 -16.89 -3.56 -2.58
N GLN A 4 -18.05 -3.08 -2.14
CA GLN A 4 -18.62 -1.84 -2.68
C GLN A 4 -17.81 -0.65 -2.18
N ILE A 5 -17.35 0.22 -3.08
CA ILE A 5 -16.55 1.40 -2.73
C ILE A 5 -17.48 2.60 -2.55
N ASP A 6 -17.78 2.92 -1.30
CA ASP A 6 -18.41 4.18 -0.91
C ASP A 6 -17.39 5.33 -0.78
N ARG A 7 -17.88 6.53 -0.42
CA ARG A 7 -17.04 7.72 -0.26
C ARG A 7 -15.95 7.54 0.81
N GLN A 8 -16.25 6.89 1.93
CA GLN A 8 -15.29 6.70 3.02
C GLN A 8 -14.18 5.72 2.58
N LYS A 9 -14.57 4.60 1.97
CA LYS A 9 -13.63 3.62 1.42
C LYS A 9 -12.74 4.23 0.35
N ARG A 10 -13.28 5.08 -0.53
CA ARG A 10 -12.49 5.82 -1.52
C ARG A 10 -11.42 6.71 -0.86
N ILE A 11 -11.79 7.44 0.20
CA ILE A 11 -10.84 8.31 0.92
C ILE A 11 -9.72 7.48 1.56
N ILE A 12 -10.05 6.35 2.17
CA ILE A 12 -9.07 5.45 2.81
C ILE A 12 -8.09 4.88 1.77
N LEU A 13 -8.60 4.36 0.65
CA LEU A 13 -7.77 3.85 -0.44
C LEU A 13 -6.83 4.93 -0.99
N LEU A 14 -7.32 6.15 -1.19
CA LEU A 14 -6.49 7.27 -1.66
C LEU A 14 -5.42 7.66 -0.63
N LYS A 15 -5.72 7.60 0.67
CA LYS A 15 -4.74 7.83 1.74
C LYS A 15 -3.65 6.76 1.72
N TRP A 16 -4.01 5.49 1.56
CA TRP A 16 -3.03 4.40 1.47
C TRP A 16 -2.10 4.60 0.28
N LEU A 17 -2.67 4.87 -0.91
CA LEU A 17 -1.88 5.15 -2.11
C LEU A 17 -0.95 6.36 -1.95
N LYS A 18 -1.43 7.42 -1.30
CA LYS A 18 -0.61 8.62 -1.04
C LYS A 18 0.54 8.33 -0.07
N ASN A 19 0.30 7.50 0.94
CA ASN A 19 1.26 7.25 2.01
C ASN A 19 2.19 6.08 1.71
N GLY A 20 1.94 5.31 0.65
CA GLY A 20 2.70 4.10 0.32
C GLY A 20 2.53 2.95 1.30
N VAL A 21 1.58 3.06 2.24
CA VAL A 21 1.36 2.08 3.31
C VAL A 21 -0.13 1.76 3.42
N ILE A 22 -0.43 0.47 3.52
CA ILE A 22 -1.79 -0.04 3.71
C ILE A 22 -1.99 -0.41 5.18
N ASN A 23 -2.96 0.23 5.83
CA ASN A 23 -3.38 -0.11 7.18
C ASN A 23 -4.76 -0.77 7.15
N THR A 24 -4.81 -2.10 7.11
CA THR A 24 -6.08 -2.85 6.99
C THR A 24 -7.05 -2.63 8.16
N ARG A 25 -6.59 -2.06 9.29
CA ARG A 25 -7.45 -1.64 10.40
C ARG A 25 -8.39 -0.49 10.03
N ASP A 26 -8.06 0.30 9.01
CA ASP A 26 -8.92 1.39 8.56
C ASP A 26 -10.19 0.87 7.86
N LEU A 27 -10.22 -0.42 7.46
CA LEU A 27 -11.38 -1.10 6.88
C LEU A 27 -11.72 -2.34 7.70
N GLU A 28 -12.67 -2.24 8.65
CA GLU A 28 -13.06 -3.36 9.52
C GLU A 28 -13.54 -4.60 8.74
N GLU A 29 -14.16 -4.37 7.58
CA GLU A 29 -14.61 -5.41 6.63
C GLU A 29 -13.48 -6.31 6.11
N LEU A 30 -12.24 -5.81 6.12
CA LEU A 30 -11.04 -6.58 5.77
C LEU A 30 -10.52 -7.42 6.94
N ASN A 31 -10.96 -7.14 8.16
CA ASN A 31 -10.52 -7.84 9.37
C ASN A 31 -11.54 -8.89 9.84
N SER A 32 -12.74 -8.92 9.26
CA SER A 32 -13.83 -9.83 9.65
C SER A 32 -13.78 -11.20 8.96
N GLN A 33 -12.94 -11.38 7.94
CA GLN A 33 -12.71 -12.67 7.29
C GLN A 33 -11.29 -13.14 7.61
N GLU A 34 -11.19 -14.29 8.30
CA GLU A 34 -9.91 -14.94 8.63
C GLU A 34 -9.03 -15.19 7.39
N ASP A 35 -9.66 -15.33 6.21
CA ASP A 35 -9.02 -15.45 4.90
C ASP A 35 -9.21 -14.16 4.08
N ASN A 36 -8.55 -13.07 4.47
CA ASN A 36 -8.61 -11.85 3.69
C ASN A 36 -7.80 -12.00 2.39
N LEU A 37 -8.50 -12.24 1.28
CA LEU A 37 -7.94 -12.34 -0.08
C LEU A 37 -7.01 -11.17 -0.45
N PHE A 38 -7.18 -10.00 0.18
CA PHE A 38 -6.28 -8.86 0.00
C PHE A 38 -4.89 -9.12 0.60
N LEU A 39 -4.82 -9.77 1.77
CA LEU A 39 -3.55 -10.21 2.36
C LEU A 39 -2.91 -11.31 1.53
N GLU A 40 -3.69 -12.26 1.01
CA GLU A 40 -3.18 -13.28 0.08
C GLU A 40 -2.66 -12.65 -1.20
N LEU A 41 -3.38 -11.69 -1.77
CA LEU A 41 -2.97 -10.95 -2.96
C LEU A 41 -1.64 -10.24 -2.72
N ILE A 42 -1.50 -9.47 -1.63
CA ILE A 42 -0.24 -8.79 -1.28
C ILE A 42 0.90 -9.80 -1.14
N LYS A 43 0.68 -10.91 -0.43
CA LYS A 43 1.69 -11.97 -0.25
C LYS A 43 2.03 -12.71 -1.56
N SER A 44 1.14 -12.67 -2.56
CA SER A 44 1.35 -13.28 -3.87
C SER A 44 2.07 -12.37 -4.86
N LEU A 45 2.17 -11.06 -4.56
CA LEU A 45 2.95 -10.15 -5.37
C LEU A 45 4.44 -10.46 -5.16
N PRO A 46 5.24 -10.50 -6.24
CA PRO A 46 6.68 -10.68 -6.11
C PRO A 46 7.29 -9.52 -5.31
N ASP A 47 8.32 -9.79 -4.51
CA ASP A 47 9.13 -8.82 -3.74
C ASP A 47 9.90 -7.82 -4.62
N ASN A 48 9.47 -7.60 -5.86
CA ASN A 48 10.00 -6.56 -6.72
C ASN A 48 9.52 -5.22 -6.15
N GLU A 49 10.20 -4.80 -5.08
CA GLU A 49 10.29 -3.43 -4.65
C GLU A 49 10.68 -2.63 -5.90
N ASP A 50 9.74 -1.82 -6.40
CA ASP A 50 10.10 -0.59 -7.08
C ASP A 50 10.95 0.19 -6.07
N THR A 51 12.25 -0.07 -6.08
CA THR A 51 13.23 0.64 -5.28
C THR A 51 13.00 2.10 -5.60
N GLU A 52 12.56 2.88 -4.61
CA GLU A 52 12.49 4.34 -4.78
C GLU A 52 13.87 4.77 -5.32
N PRO A 53 13.93 5.51 -6.44
CA PRO A 53 15.22 5.98 -6.92
C PRO A 53 15.79 6.86 -5.82
N GLU A 54 16.93 6.44 -5.25
CA GLU A 54 17.66 7.26 -4.29
C GLU A 54 17.87 8.64 -4.92
N THR A 55 17.14 9.64 -4.44
CA THR A 55 17.50 11.04 -4.71
C THR A 55 18.79 11.29 -3.95
N GLY A 56 19.91 11.00 -4.62
CA GLY A 56 21.26 11.18 -4.12
C GLY A 56 21.45 12.58 -3.55
N LYS A 57 21.60 12.65 -2.23
CA LYS A 57 22.03 13.85 -1.52
C LYS A 57 23.52 14.07 -1.82
N ASN A 58 23.81 15.19 -2.50
CA ASN A 58 25.03 16.00 -2.49
C ASN A 58 26.33 15.41 -1.90
N GLY A 59 27.41 15.40 -2.70
CA GLY A 59 28.77 15.44 -2.15
C GLY A 59 29.92 15.19 -3.14
N LYS A 60 30.74 16.23 -3.37
CA LYS A 60 32.06 16.27 -4.04
C LYS A 60 32.11 16.06 -5.56
N ILE A 61 32.14 17.19 -6.27
CA ILE A 61 32.93 17.31 -7.51
C ILE A 61 34.35 17.64 -7.04
N GLY A 62 35.24 16.65 -7.07
CA GLY A 62 36.67 16.85 -6.98
C GLY A 62 37.28 16.59 -8.34
N VAL A 63 37.63 17.66 -9.06
CA VAL A 63 38.83 17.81 -9.89
C VAL A 63 39.21 19.28 -9.85
#